data_AF-X1NIF2-F1
#
_entry.id   AF-X1NIF2-F1
#
_cell.length_a   1.000
_cell.length_b   1.000
_cell.length_c   1.000
_cell.angle_alpha   90.00
_cell.angle_beta   90.00
_cell.angle_gamma   90.00
#
_symmetry.space_group_name_H-M   'P 1'
#
loop_
_entity.id
_entity.type
_entity.pdbx_description
1 polymer ?
#
loop_
_entity_poly.entity_id
_entity_poly.type
_entity_poly.pdbx_seq_one_letter_code
_entity_poly.pdbx_strand_id
1 'polypeptide(L)'
;VLKDFALKLKTEKLKPQFILDDKNEAIDVVPFDLSIYEGYQKQYIESFNEGLDIYFSKLDSAKIIPQPLEKYNREMEKFEKRLQTQIEYIREQENKKEKYYNIGESIYKHFKELEKLLKTILDAKKKGYQWNEIEDKLNSGKEQGIKETIPFRKIIPSKKQIIIQLDGREFIIDLNKSIGENANLIFSKGKKAQKKIEGTYSAIEETKKKIKKLIIEKDSEQVFVDHLVRKPKKKWYEKYRWFISSNEFLIIGGRDISSNEAIYRKYIEPNDLVLHSEIRGSPLTVIKNPENKE
;
A
#
# COMPACT_ATOMS: atom_id res chain seq x y z
N VAL A 1 -33.88 -6.62 -39.10
CA VAL A 1 -32.89 -6.52 -38.00
C VAL A 1 -33.09 -7.57 -36.91
N LEU A 2 -34.08 -7.46 -35.99
CA LEU A 2 -34.25 -8.45 -34.91
C LEU A 2 -34.66 -9.86 -35.40
N LYS A 3 -35.51 -9.94 -36.43
CA LYS A 3 -35.87 -11.22 -37.07
C LYS A 3 -34.67 -11.89 -37.75
N ASP A 4 -33.81 -11.10 -38.39
CA ASP A 4 -32.59 -11.60 -39.05
C ASP A 4 -31.56 -12.06 -38.03
N PHE A 5 -31.44 -11.36 -36.90
CA PHE A 5 -30.59 -11.76 -35.77
C PHE A 5 -31.04 -13.09 -35.15
N ALA A 6 -32.34 -13.24 -34.89
CA ALA A 6 -32.91 -14.48 -34.38
C ALA A 6 -32.78 -15.65 -35.39
N LEU A 7 -32.84 -15.36 -36.69
CA LEU A 7 -32.62 -16.35 -37.73
C LEU A 7 -31.15 -16.80 -37.73
N LYS A 8 -30.19 -15.86 -37.70
CA LYS A 8 -28.75 -16.16 -37.61
C LYS A 8 -28.39 -17.02 -36.40
N LEU A 9 -28.97 -16.73 -35.23
CA LEU A 9 -28.79 -17.56 -34.03
C LEU A 9 -29.25 -19.01 -34.20
N LYS A 10 -30.24 -19.26 -35.06
CA LYS A 10 -30.78 -20.60 -35.32
C LYS A 10 -30.12 -21.33 -36.49
N THR A 11 -29.55 -20.61 -37.45
CA THR A 11 -29.11 -21.19 -38.72
C THR A 11 -27.60 -21.11 -38.96
N GLU A 12 -26.88 -20.18 -38.34
CA GLU A 12 -25.44 -20.02 -38.54
C GLU A 12 -24.64 -20.77 -37.47
N LYS A 13 -23.46 -21.27 -37.86
CA LYS A 13 -22.50 -21.85 -36.92
C LYS A 13 -21.97 -20.72 -36.04
N LEU A 14 -22.28 -20.79 -34.75
CA LEU A 14 -21.81 -19.81 -33.76
C LEU A 14 -20.27 -19.71 -33.81
N LYS A 15 -19.78 -18.48 -33.66
CA LYS A 15 -18.36 -18.16 -33.44
C LYS A 15 -18.26 -17.37 -32.14
N PRO A 16 -18.42 -18.03 -30.99
CA PRO A 16 -18.39 -17.36 -29.71
C PRO A 16 -17.05 -16.65 -29.51
N GLN A 17 -17.08 -15.44 -28.97
CA GLN A 17 -15.88 -14.63 -28.77
C GLN A 17 -16.05 -13.60 -27.65
N PHE A 18 -14.96 -13.32 -26.95
CA PHE A 18 -14.82 -12.13 -26.13
C PHE A 18 -14.40 -10.95 -26.98
N ILE A 19 -14.98 -9.79 -26.69
CA ILE A 19 -14.51 -8.49 -27.18
C ILE A 19 -13.60 -7.91 -26.11
N LEU A 20 -12.39 -7.50 -26.47
CA LEU A 20 -11.37 -7.00 -25.54
C LEU A 20 -11.12 -5.51 -25.74
N ASP A 21 -10.78 -4.81 -24.64
CA ASP A 21 -10.28 -3.43 -24.67
C ASP A 21 -8.75 -3.33 -24.90
N ASP A 22 -8.21 -2.11 -24.87
CA ASP A 22 -6.78 -1.84 -25.07
C ASP A 22 -5.87 -2.45 -23.99
N LYS A 23 -6.42 -2.92 -22.87
CA LYS A 23 -5.71 -3.60 -21.77
C LYS A 23 -5.87 -5.12 -21.83
N ASN A 24 -6.46 -5.67 -22.90
CA ASN A 24 -6.82 -7.08 -23.06
C ASN A 24 -7.85 -7.58 -22.03
N GLU A 25 -8.69 -6.70 -21.48
CA GLU A 25 -9.80 -7.09 -20.61
C GLU A 25 -11.09 -7.30 -21.42
N ALA A 26 -11.84 -8.36 -21.10
CA ALA A 26 -13.07 -8.67 -21.81
C ALA A 26 -14.19 -7.68 -21.44
N ILE A 27 -14.66 -6.92 -22.42
CA ILE A 27 -15.73 -5.92 -22.28
C ILE A 27 -17.09 -6.42 -22.75
N ASP A 28 -17.14 -7.47 -23.56
CA ASP A 28 -18.39 -8.14 -23.95
C ASP A 28 -18.12 -9.59 -24.39
N VAL A 29 -19.18 -10.39 -24.48
CA VAL A 29 -19.17 -11.73 -25.07
C VAL A 29 -20.29 -11.85 -26.09
N VAL A 30 -19.95 -12.22 -27.31
CA VAL A 30 -20.90 -12.28 -28.43
C VAL A 30 -20.85 -13.63 -29.14
N PRO A 31 -21.98 -14.11 -29.69
CA PRO A 31 -22.05 -15.41 -30.35
C PRO A 31 -21.47 -15.43 -31.77
N PHE A 32 -21.24 -14.27 -32.37
CA PHE A 32 -20.68 -14.06 -33.71
C PHE A 32 -20.23 -12.61 -33.90
N ASP A 33 -19.70 -12.28 -35.08
CA ASP A 33 -19.23 -10.93 -35.41
C ASP A 33 -20.37 -9.90 -35.50
N LEU A 34 -20.28 -8.86 -34.69
CA LEU A 34 -21.17 -7.70 -34.75
C LEU A 34 -20.38 -6.49 -35.28
N SER A 35 -20.97 -5.74 -36.21
CA SER A 35 -20.31 -4.58 -36.83
C SER A 35 -19.95 -3.47 -35.83
N ILE A 36 -20.66 -3.39 -34.70
CA ILE A 36 -20.32 -2.46 -33.61
C ILE A 36 -18.93 -2.74 -32.99
N TYR A 37 -18.37 -3.93 -33.20
CA TYR A 37 -17.07 -4.37 -32.65
C TYR A 37 -15.98 -4.59 -33.71
N GLU A 38 -16.12 -4.03 -34.92
CA GLU A 38 -15.14 -4.20 -36.01
C GLU A 38 -13.73 -3.69 -35.68
N GLY A 39 -13.61 -2.70 -34.79
CA GLY A 39 -12.33 -2.13 -34.35
C GLY A 39 -11.74 -2.71 -33.07
N TYR A 40 -12.40 -3.70 -32.45
CA TYR A 40 -11.98 -4.26 -31.16
C TYR A 40 -11.20 -5.57 -31.34
N GLN A 41 -10.31 -5.86 -30.39
CA GLN A 41 -9.65 -7.17 -30.35
C GLN A 41 -10.64 -8.26 -29.94
N LYS A 42 -10.51 -9.44 -30.56
CA LYS A 42 -11.44 -10.56 -30.39
C LYS A 42 -10.69 -11.82 -29.97
N GLN A 43 -11.18 -12.48 -28.94
CA GLN A 43 -10.68 -13.79 -28.51
C GLN A 43 -11.78 -14.84 -28.64
N TYR A 44 -11.59 -15.79 -29.56
CA TYR A 44 -12.56 -16.86 -29.79
C TYR A 44 -12.57 -17.89 -28.67
N ILE A 45 -13.75 -18.43 -28.38
CA ILE A 45 -13.99 -19.41 -27.33
C ILE A 45 -14.86 -20.55 -27.85
N GLU A 46 -14.79 -21.70 -27.18
CA GLU A 46 -15.41 -22.94 -27.64
C GLU A 46 -16.94 -22.91 -27.51
N SER A 47 -17.45 -22.26 -26.46
CA SER A 47 -18.88 -22.20 -26.16
C SER A 47 -19.30 -20.79 -25.74
N PHE A 48 -20.43 -20.32 -26.29
CA PHE A 48 -21.01 -19.04 -25.92
C PHE A 48 -21.50 -19.03 -24.47
N ASN A 49 -22.07 -20.15 -23.99
CA ASN A 49 -22.51 -20.26 -22.60
C ASN A 49 -21.34 -20.23 -21.63
N GLU A 50 -20.23 -20.89 -21.96
CA GLU A 50 -19.01 -20.82 -21.16
C GLU A 50 -18.43 -19.39 -21.14
N GLY A 51 -18.49 -18.70 -22.28
CA GLY A 51 -18.14 -17.29 -22.37
C GLY A 51 -19.00 -16.38 -21.49
N LEU A 52 -20.32 -16.58 -21.51
CA LEU A 52 -21.26 -15.86 -20.65
C LEU A 52 -20.96 -16.13 -19.18
N ASP A 53 -20.74 -17.39 -18.81
CA ASP A 53 -20.41 -17.76 -17.43
C ASP A 53 -19.11 -17.06 -16.99
N ILE A 54 -18.05 -17.06 -17.80
CA ILE A 54 -16.78 -16.39 -17.49
C ILE A 54 -16.96 -14.87 -17.39
N TYR A 55 -17.64 -14.26 -18.37
CA TYR A 55 -17.83 -12.81 -18.45
C TYR A 55 -18.70 -12.28 -17.30
N PHE A 56 -19.84 -12.93 -17.04
CA PHE A 56 -20.74 -12.52 -15.96
C PHE A 56 -20.24 -12.94 -14.58
N SER A 57 -19.49 -14.04 -14.43
CA SER A 57 -18.80 -14.33 -13.16
C SER A 57 -17.79 -13.25 -12.82
N LYS A 58 -17.04 -12.74 -13.81
CA LYS A 58 -16.14 -11.60 -13.63
C LYS A 58 -16.91 -10.32 -13.29
N LEU A 59 -17.99 -9.99 -13.98
CA LEU A 59 -18.80 -8.81 -13.68
C LEU A 59 -19.49 -8.86 -12.31
N ASP A 60 -20.02 -10.02 -11.92
CA ASP A 60 -20.61 -10.21 -10.59
C ASP A 60 -19.52 -10.16 -9.51
N SER A 61 -18.32 -10.70 -9.78
CA SER A 61 -17.16 -10.54 -8.90
C SER A 61 -16.66 -9.08 -8.84
N ALA A 62 -16.81 -8.30 -9.91
CA ALA A 62 -16.47 -6.88 -9.94
C ALA A 62 -17.53 -6.00 -9.25
N LYS A 63 -18.81 -6.38 -9.27
CA LYS A 63 -19.83 -5.75 -8.40
C LYS A 63 -19.66 -6.13 -6.93
N ILE A 64 -18.96 -7.24 -6.67
CA ILE A 64 -18.39 -7.64 -5.38
C ILE A 64 -16.91 -7.22 -5.31
N ILE A 65 -16.50 -6.07 -5.90
CA ILE A 65 -15.24 -5.44 -5.48
C ILE A 65 -15.41 -5.20 -3.98
N PRO A 66 -14.69 -5.92 -3.11
CA PRO A 66 -15.06 -5.95 -1.71
C PRO A 66 -14.78 -4.56 -1.14
N GLN A 67 -15.75 -3.96 -0.42
CA GLN A 67 -15.47 -2.88 0.54
C GLN A 67 -14.16 -3.11 1.35
N PRO A 68 -13.75 -4.36 1.68
CA PRO A 68 -12.42 -4.67 2.17
C PRO A 68 -11.24 -4.11 1.35
N LEU A 69 -11.23 -4.25 0.01
CA LEU A 69 -10.07 -3.88 -0.81
C LEU A 69 -9.84 -2.36 -0.83
N GLU A 70 -10.92 -1.57 -0.95
CA GLU A 70 -10.83 -0.11 -0.81
C GLU A 70 -10.36 0.29 0.59
N LYS A 71 -10.84 -0.38 1.64
CA LYS A 71 -10.41 -0.13 3.01
C LYS A 71 -8.91 -0.40 3.17
N TYR A 72 -8.40 -1.50 2.62
CA TYR A 72 -6.96 -1.80 2.64
C TYR A 72 -6.16 -0.75 1.88
N ASN A 73 -6.59 -0.35 0.68
CA ASN A 73 -5.88 0.68 -0.09
C ASN A 73 -5.85 2.03 0.65
N ARG A 74 -6.97 2.45 1.27
CA ARG A 74 -7.02 3.67 2.09
C ARG A 74 -6.12 3.61 3.32
N GLU A 75 -6.09 2.48 4.02
CA GLU A 75 -5.17 2.27 5.15
C GLU A 75 -3.71 2.31 4.66
N MET A 76 -3.43 1.75 3.49
CA MET A 76 -2.10 1.70 2.90
C MET A 76 -1.61 3.11 2.54
N GLU A 77 -2.42 3.92 1.87
CA GLU A 77 -2.10 5.32 1.59
C GLU A 77 -1.78 6.13 2.87
N LYS A 78 -2.48 5.87 3.99
CA LYS A 78 -2.19 6.55 5.27
C LYS A 78 -0.79 6.19 5.77
N PHE A 79 -0.42 4.91 5.72
CA PHE A 79 0.90 4.47 6.17
C PHE A 79 2.02 4.94 5.23
N GLU A 80 1.78 5.01 3.93
CA GLU A 80 2.72 5.60 2.96
C GLU A 80 2.95 7.09 3.21
N LYS A 81 1.88 7.89 3.37
CA LYS A 81 1.98 9.32 3.72
C LYS A 81 2.73 9.52 5.03
N ARG A 82 2.47 8.68 6.03
CA ARG A 82 3.20 8.69 7.30
C ARG A 82 4.69 8.41 7.09
N LEU A 83 5.03 7.38 6.31
CA LEU A 83 6.41 7.01 6.02
C LEU A 83 7.15 8.14 5.31
N GLN A 84 6.52 8.78 4.33
CA GLN A 84 7.09 9.93 3.62
C GLN A 84 7.39 11.08 4.60
N THR A 85 6.43 11.42 5.46
CA THR A 85 6.59 12.47 6.48
C THR A 85 7.75 12.14 7.44
N GLN A 86 7.88 10.87 7.84
CA GLN A 86 8.98 10.42 8.71
C GLN A 86 10.36 10.53 8.02
N ILE A 87 10.45 10.19 6.73
CA ILE A 87 11.67 10.31 5.94
C ILE A 87 12.08 11.79 5.79
N GLU A 88 11.13 12.66 5.47
CA GLU A 88 11.36 14.11 5.37
C GLU A 88 11.82 14.68 6.72
N TYR A 89 11.21 14.25 7.82
CA TYR A 89 11.62 14.64 9.16
C TYR A 89 13.05 14.19 9.50
N ILE A 90 13.44 12.96 9.12
CA ILE A 90 14.83 12.49 9.30
C ILE A 90 15.80 13.39 8.54
N ARG A 91 15.54 13.69 7.26
CA ARG A 91 16.39 14.57 6.46
C ARG A 91 16.55 15.95 7.10
N GLU A 92 15.46 16.51 7.62
CA GLU A 92 15.49 17.80 8.32
C GLU A 92 16.35 17.72 9.60
N GLN A 93 16.22 16.65 10.38
CA GLN A 93 17.04 16.46 11.58
C GLN A 93 18.51 16.19 11.22
N GLU A 94 18.81 15.49 10.12
CA GLU A 94 20.17 15.25 9.63
C GLU A 94 20.85 16.57 9.26
N ASN A 95 20.18 17.43 8.50
CA ASN A 95 20.67 18.78 8.19
C ASN A 95 20.92 19.61 9.46
N LYS A 96 20.03 19.51 10.45
CA LYS A 96 20.21 20.18 11.75
C LYS A 96 21.41 19.62 12.52
N LYS A 97 21.54 18.29 12.58
CA LYS A 97 22.66 17.61 13.23
C LYS A 97 23.96 18.08 12.59
N GLU A 98 24.08 17.94 11.28
CA GLU A 98 25.27 18.33 10.52
C GLU A 98 25.59 19.80 10.77
N LYS A 99 24.62 20.70 10.63
CA LYS A 99 24.79 22.13 10.91
C LYS A 99 25.35 22.39 12.31
N TYR A 100 24.81 21.76 13.35
CA TYR A 100 25.29 21.98 14.71
C TYR A 100 26.69 21.41 14.94
N TYR A 101 26.99 20.20 14.46
CA TYR A 101 28.33 19.63 14.58
C TYR A 101 29.38 20.50 13.87
N ASN A 102 29.06 20.92 12.66
CA ASN A 102 29.87 21.86 11.87
C ASN A 102 30.16 23.19 12.59
N ILE A 103 29.15 23.77 13.24
CA ILE A 103 29.34 24.98 14.06
C ILE A 103 30.22 24.68 15.26
N GLY A 104 29.96 23.58 15.97
CA GLY A 104 30.74 23.18 17.13
C GLY A 104 32.23 22.95 16.80
N GLU A 105 32.52 22.29 15.68
CA GLU A 105 33.88 22.09 15.18
C GLU A 105 34.55 23.42 14.81
N SER A 106 33.83 24.34 14.18
CA SER A 106 34.35 25.68 13.88
C SER A 106 34.69 26.46 15.16
N ILE A 107 33.87 26.34 16.21
CA ILE A 107 34.16 26.94 17.52
C ILE A 107 35.45 26.36 18.11
N TYR A 108 35.66 25.05 18.03
CA TYR A 108 36.90 24.42 18.54
C TYR A 108 38.13 24.77 17.70
N LYS A 109 37.98 24.80 16.37
CA LYS A 109 39.04 25.19 15.44
C LYS A 109 39.57 26.60 15.75
N HIS A 110 38.66 27.54 16.03
CA HIS A 110 38.96 28.94 16.29
C HIS A 110 38.87 29.31 17.80
N PHE A 111 39.07 28.33 18.69
CA PHE A 111 38.78 28.48 20.11
C PHE A 111 39.52 29.66 20.77
N LYS A 112 40.84 29.76 20.54
CA LYS A 112 41.69 30.81 21.13
C LYS A 112 41.28 32.20 20.67
N GLU A 113 40.93 32.33 19.40
CA GLU A 113 40.49 33.60 18.81
C GLU A 113 39.15 34.04 19.42
N LEU A 114 38.20 33.11 19.51
CA LEU A 114 36.91 33.35 20.14
C LEU A 114 37.02 33.71 21.63
N GLU A 115 37.94 33.08 22.36
CA GLU A 115 38.20 33.40 23.76
C GLU A 115 38.78 34.80 23.93
N LYS A 116 39.74 35.20 23.07
CA LYS A 116 40.29 36.56 23.01
C LYS A 116 39.19 37.58 22.70
N LEU A 117 38.30 37.31 21.74
CA LEU A 117 37.16 38.19 21.42
C LEU A 117 36.25 38.35 22.63
N LEU A 118 35.81 37.23 23.21
CA LEU A 118 34.88 37.22 24.34
C LEU A 118 35.45 38.03 25.51
N LYS A 119 36.72 37.82 25.84
CA LYS A 119 37.42 38.56 26.89
C LYS A 119 37.48 40.06 26.59
N THR A 120 37.83 40.44 25.36
CA THR A 120 37.91 41.84 24.92
C THR A 120 36.56 42.56 25.09
N ILE A 121 35.47 41.92 24.68
CA ILE A 121 34.11 42.46 24.82
C ILE A 121 33.73 42.63 26.29
N LEU A 122 33.98 41.60 27.10
CA LEU A 122 33.64 41.62 28.53
C LEU A 122 34.47 42.65 29.30
N ASP A 123 35.75 42.78 28.99
CA ASP A 123 36.63 43.77 29.63
C ASP A 123 36.27 45.20 29.22
N ALA A 124 35.90 45.43 27.95
CA ALA A 124 35.36 46.72 27.51
C ALA A 124 34.05 47.03 28.25
N LYS A 125 33.16 46.05 28.41
CA LYS A 125 31.92 46.27 29.16
C LYS A 125 32.17 46.59 30.63
N LYS A 126 33.13 45.92 31.28
CA LYS A 126 33.54 46.21 32.67
C LYS A 126 34.13 47.61 32.84
N LYS A 127 34.82 48.13 31.83
CA LYS A 127 35.37 49.50 31.80
C LYS A 127 34.31 50.59 31.59
N GLY A 128 33.04 50.23 31.45
CA GLY A 128 31.92 51.18 31.34
C GLY A 128 31.48 51.53 29.92
N TYR A 129 32.10 50.93 28.89
CA TYR A 129 31.71 51.20 27.50
C TYR A 129 30.27 50.74 27.21
N GLN A 130 29.57 51.51 26.37
CA GLN A 130 28.25 51.16 25.85
C GLN A 130 28.37 50.11 24.75
N TRP A 131 27.30 49.34 24.53
CA TRP A 131 27.34 48.25 23.54
C TRP A 131 27.60 48.76 22.12
N ASN A 132 27.05 49.91 21.75
CA ASN A 132 27.26 50.53 20.44
C ASN A 132 28.74 50.91 20.24
N GLU A 133 29.37 51.50 21.26
CA GLU A 133 30.80 51.87 21.19
C GLU A 133 31.71 50.64 21.05
N ILE A 134 31.34 49.52 21.69
CA ILE A 134 32.07 48.25 21.57
C ILE A 134 31.88 47.69 20.15
N GLU A 135 30.66 47.74 19.61
CA GLU A 135 30.34 47.30 18.25
C GLU A 135 31.10 48.11 17.19
N ASP A 136 31.12 49.44 17.31
CA ASP A 136 31.83 50.35 16.41
C ASP A 136 33.35 50.10 16.42
N LYS A 137 33.94 49.91 17.62
CA LYS A 137 35.35 49.57 17.75
C LYS A 137 35.70 48.22 17.11
N LEU A 138 34.86 47.20 17.29
CA LEU A 138 35.06 45.88 16.68
C LEU A 138 34.93 45.92 15.16
N ASN A 139 34.02 46.74 14.64
CA ASN A 139 33.84 46.91 13.19
C ASN A 139 35.00 47.70 12.56
N SER A 140 35.46 48.77 13.19
CA SER A 140 36.61 49.56 12.71
C SER A 140 37.91 48.74 12.66
N GLY A 141 38.08 47.78 13.58
CA GLY A 141 39.22 46.85 13.57
C GLY A 141 39.25 45.91 12.35
N LYS A 142 38.08 45.54 11.80
CA LYS A 142 37.99 44.73 10.57
C LYS A 142 38.41 45.53 9.33
N GLU A 143 38.02 46.79 9.24
CA GLU A 143 38.27 47.65 8.07
C GLU A 143 39.75 47.99 7.90
N GLN A 144 40.53 47.96 8.99
CA GLN A 144 41.97 48.21 8.99
C GLN A 144 42.81 46.98 8.56
N GLY A 145 42.19 45.88 8.12
CA GLY A 145 42.89 44.73 7.54
C GLY A 145 43.74 43.93 8.52
N ILE A 146 43.49 44.05 9.83
CA ILE A 146 44.18 43.26 10.84
C ILE A 146 43.70 41.81 10.73
N LYS A 147 44.54 40.93 10.15
CA LYS A 147 44.27 39.49 9.93
C LYS A 147 43.79 38.70 11.18
N GLU A 148 43.91 39.30 12.36
CA GLU A 148 43.58 38.70 13.67
C GLU A 148 42.20 39.10 14.22
N THR A 149 41.41 39.92 13.50
CA THR A 149 40.07 40.29 13.97
C THR A 149 39.07 39.19 13.67
N ILE A 150 38.65 38.52 14.75
CA ILE A 150 37.55 37.56 14.77
C ILE A 150 36.35 38.13 13.98
N PRO A 151 35.70 37.36 13.09
CA PRO A 151 34.61 37.83 12.25
C PRO A 151 33.31 37.97 13.05
N PHE A 152 33.31 38.98 13.90
CA PHE A 152 32.19 39.52 14.65
C PHE A 152 31.18 40.19 13.70
N ARG A 153 29.90 39.84 13.76
CA ARG A 153 28.86 40.45 12.91
C ARG A 153 28.04 41.49 13.65
N LYS A 154 27.54 41.13 14.83
CA LYS A 154 26.61 41.98 15.58
C LYS A 154 26.53 41.60 17.06
N ILE A 155 26.35 42.58 17.94
CA ILE A 155 25.93 42.36 19.34
C ILE A 155 24.40 42.39 19.42
N ILE A 156 23.83 41.50 20.23
CA ILE A 156 22.43 41.50 20.67
C ILE A 156 22.43 41.88 22.15
N PRO A 157 22.34 43.18 22.50
CA PRO A 157 22.48 43.65 23.88
C PRO A 157 21.45 43.05 24.83
N SER A 158 20.20 42.94 24.39
CA SER A 158 19.07 42.46 25.20
C SER A 158 19.26 41.04 25.72
N LYS A 159 19.98 40.20 24.98
CA LYS A 159 20.25 38.80 25.34
C LYS A 159 21.70 38.57 25.77
N LYS A 160 22.54 39.61 25.78
CA LYS A 160 24.00 39.51 25.96
C LYS A 160 24.60 38.42 25.04
N GLN A 161 24.23 38.46 23.78
CA GLN A 161 24.66 37.50 22.76
C GLN A 161 25.42 38.23 21.66
N ILE A 162 26.34 37.53 21.00
CA ILE A 162 27.00 38.02 19.79
C ILE A 162 26.78 37.05 18.65
N ILE A 163 26.67 37.60 17.45
CA ILE A 163 26.61 36.84 16.22
C ILE A 163 27.99 36.86 15.59
N ILE A 164 28.51 35.68 15.26
CA ILE A 164 29.83 35.48 14.67
C ILE A 164 29.65 34.76 13.34
N GLN A 165 30.45 35.14 12.35
CA GLN A 165 30.46 34.55 11.03
C GLN A 165 31.83 33.89 10.74
N LEU A 166 31.99 32.60 11.03
CA LEU A 166 33.24 31.86 10.84
C LEU A 166 33.05 30.72 9.82
N ASP A 167 34.08 30.46 9.00
CA ASP A 167 34.07 29.42 7.96
C ASP A 167 32.81 29.47 7.06
N GLY A 168 32.35 30.68 6.71
CA GLY A 168 31.13 30.90 5.91
C GLY A 168 29.81 30.64 6.65
N ARG A 169 29.84 30.46 7.97
CA ARG A 169 28.69 30.06 8.79
C ARG A 169 28.42 31.09 9.87
N GLU A 170 27.15 31.34 10.13
CA GLU A 170 26.71 32.27 11.18
C GLU A 170 26.19 31.51 12.40
N PHE A 171 26.69 31.87 13.58
CA PHE A 171 26.21 31.31 14.84
C PHE A 171 26.29 32.31 15.99
N ILE A 172 25.55 31.99 17.06
CA ILE A 172 25.40 32.85 18.22
C ILE A 172 26.28 32.33 19.36
N ILE A 173 27.03 33.24 19.99
CA ILE A 173 27.76 33.00 21.24
C ILE A 173 27.07 33.79 22.36
N ASP A 174 26.78 33.12 23.47
CA ASP A 174 26.28 33.73 24.71
C ASP A 174 27.48 34.27 25.50
N LEU A 175 27.49 35.58 25.77
CA LEU A 175 28.58 36.25 26.49
C LEU A 175 28.61 35.90 27.98
N ASN A 176 27.53 35.34 28.53
CA ASN A 176 27.50 34.90 29.94
C ASN A 176 28.13 33.51 30.14
N LYS A 177 28.57 32.87 29.05
CA LYS A 177 29.15 31.53 29.06
C LYS A 177 30.54 31.56 28.44
N SER A 178 31.39 30.65 28.89
CA SER A 178 32.67 30.40 28.25
C SER A 178 32.50 29.88 26.82
N ILE A 179 33.56 29.96 26.01
CA ILE A 179 33.54 29.42 24.65
C ILE A 179 33.33 27.89 24.67
N GLY A 180 33.91 27.19 25.64
CA GLY A 180 33.71 25.75 25.82
C GLY A 180 32.26 25.38 26.14
N GLU A 181 31.59 26.15 27.01
CA GLU A 181 30.16 25.96 27.30
C GLU A 181 29.29 26.25 26.07
N ASN A 182 29.60 27.31 25.31
CA ASN A 182 28.92 27.61 24.06
C ASN A 182 29.07 26.46 23.04
N ALA A 183 30.28 25.93 22.87
CA ALA A 183 30.54 24.76 22.02
C ALA A 183 29.71 23.55 22.49
N ASN A 184 29.76 23.23 23.78
CA ASN A 184 29.00 22.13 24.37
C ASN A 184 27.48 22.28 24.16
N LEU A 185 26.94 23.49 24.28
CA LEU A 185 25.53 23.75 23.98
C LEU A 185 25.19 23.45 22.52
N ILE A 186 26.05 23.84 21.58
CA ILE A 186 25.85 23.54 20.16
C ILE A 186 25.93 22.03 19.90
N PHE A 187 26.94 21.33 20.43
CA PHE A 187 27.01 19.86 20.31
C PHE A 187 25.83 19.16 20.95
N SER A 188 25.32 19.67 22.08
CA SER A 188 24.12 19.12 22.71
C SER A 188 22.89 19.23 21.82
N LYS A 189 22.75 20.31 21.04
CA LYS A 189 21.68 20.45 20.03
C LYS A 189 21.83 19.42 18.91
N GLY A 190 23.07 19.21 18.44
CA GLY A 190 23.40 18.14 17.48
C GLY A 190 23.03 16.74 18.01
N LYS A 191 23.43 16.42 19.25
CA LYS A 191 23.09 15.15 19.92
C LYS A 191 21.57 14.98 20.10
N LYS A 192 20.84 16.05 20.40
CA LYS A 192 19.37 16.01 20.47
C LYS A 192 18.74 15.72 19.10
N ALA A 193 19.25 16.32 18.03
CA ALA A 193 18.82 16.01 16.67
C ALA A 193 19.12 14.54 16.32
N GLN A 194 20.29 14.03 16.70
CA GLN A 194 20.65 12.62 16.54
C GLN A 194 19.69 11.67 17.27
N LYS A 195 19.37 11.91 18.55
CA LYS A 195 18.39 11.09 19.28
C LYS A 195 17.01 11.08 18.60
N LYS A 196 16.59 12.22 18.02
CA LYS A 196 15.34 12.30 17.26
C LYS A 196 15.38 11.46 15.98
N ILE A 197 16.52 11.45 15.28
CA ILE A 197 16.74 10.59 14.11
C ILE A 197 16.60 9.12 14.51
N GLU A 198 17.33 8.69 15.56
CA GLU A 198 17.30 7.31 16.07
C GLU A 198 15.89 6.87 16.45
N GLY A 199 15.14 7.69 17.21
CA GLY A 199 13.75 7.39 17.54
C GLY A 199 12.82 7.34 16.33
N THR A 200 13.07 8.16 15.31
CA THR A 200 12.27 8.16 14.08
C THR A 200 12.54 6.91 13.24
N TYR A 201 13.79 6.42 13.19
CA TYR A 201 14.11 5.15 12.54
C TYR A 201 13.31 3.98 13.15
N SER A 202 13.21 3.90 14.48
CA SER A 202 12.38 2.89 15.14
C SER A 202 10.91 3.00 14.72
N ALA A 203 10.37 4.22 14.66
CA ALA A 203 8.99 4.47 14.24
C ALA A 203 8.74 4.15 12.74
N ILE A 204 9.76 4.30 11.90
CA ILE A 204 9.72 3.88 10.48
C ILE A 204 9.64 2.36 10.39
N GLU A 205 10.47 1.64 11.14
CA GLU A 205 10.47 0.17 11.13
C GLU A 205 9.13 -0.40 11.60
N GLU A 206 8.51 0.19 12.62
CA GLU A 206 7.15 -0.16 13.03
C GLU A 206 6.12 0.09 11.92
N THR A 207 6.24 1.21 11.22
CA THR A 207 5.34 1.57 10.12
C THR A 207 5.49 0.57 8.97
N LYS A 208 6.72 0.21 8.57
CA LYS A 208 7.00 -0.82 7.57
C LYS A 208 6.44 -2.19 7.96
N LYS A 209 6.54 -2.57 9.24
CA LYS A 209 5.94 -3.82 9.73
C LYS A 209 4.42 -3.84 9.57
N LYS A 210 3.75 -2.71 9.87
CA LYS A 210 2.29 -2.57 9.67
C LYS A 210 1.91 -2.66 8.20
N ILE A 211 2.67 -2.01 7.32
CA ILE A 211 2.51 -2.11 5.85
C ILE A 211 2.61 -3.56 5.39
N LYS A 212 3.67 -4.28 5.80
CA LYS A 212 3.84 -5.70 5.44
C LYS A 212 2.68 -6.56 5.92
N LYS A 213 2.21 -6.34 7.15
CA LYS A 213 1.07 -7.07 7.71
C LYS A 213 -0.21 -6.84 6.88
N LEU A 214 -0.48 -5.58 6.52
CA LEU A 214 -1.63 -5.22 5.69
C LEU A 214 -1.58 -5.83 4.29
N ILE A 215 -0.39 -5.90 3.68
CA ILE A 215 -0.22 -6.55 2.37
C ILE A 215 -0.55 -8.04 2.48
N ILE A 216 -0.03 -8.74 3.50
CA ILE A 216 -0.32 -10.17 3.72
C ILE A 216 -1.82 -10.39 3.95
N GLU A 217 -2.47 -9.53 4.77
CA GLU A 217 -3.91 -9.62 5.01
C GLU A 217 -4.71 -9.41 3.72
N LYS A 218 -4.36 -8.37 2.94
CA LYS A 218 -4.96 -8.10 1.63
C LYS A 218 -4.83 -9.29 0.67
N ASP A 219 -3.63 -9.84 0.52
CA ASP A 219 -3.37 -10.97 -0.37
C ASP A 219 -4.16 -12.22 0.05
N SER A 220 -4.24 -12.49 1.36
CA SER A 220 -4.99 -13.63 1.88
C SER A 220 -6.50 -13.52 1.65
N GLU A 221 -7.08 -12.32 1.80
CA GLU A 221 -8.49 -12.07 1.52
C GLU A 221 -8.78 -12.14 0.02
N GLN A 222 -7.87 -11.65 -0.83
CA GLN A 222 -8.01 -11.72 -2.28
C GLN A 222 -8.02 -13.18 -2.77
N VAL A 223 -7.11 -14.02 -2.27
CA VAL A 223 -7.09 -15.47 -2.57
C VAL A 223 -8.36 -16.17 -2.09
N PHE A 224 -8.90 -15.79 -0.93
CA PHE A 224 -10.15 -16.35 -0.41
C PHE A 224 -11.36 -15.99 -1.29
N VAL A 225 -11.44 -14.74 -1.74
CA VAL A 225 -12.47 -14.28 -2.68
C VAL A 225 -12.36 -15.05 -4.01
N ASP A 226 -11.16 -15.17 -4.58
CA ASP A 226 -10.94 -15.91 -5.83
C ASP A 226 -11.34 -17.39 -5.72
N HIS A 227 -11.10 -18.02 -4.57
CA HIS A 227 -11.47 -19.41 -4.32
C HIS A 227 -12.98 -19.60 -4.11
N LEU A 228 -13.69 -18.62 -3.53
CA LEU A 228 -15.16 -18.65 -3.42
C LEU A 228 -15.83 -18.47 -4.79
N VAL A 229 -15.28 -17.62 -5.66
CA VAL A 229 -15.79 -17.36 -7.01
C VAL A 229 -15.69 -18.60 -7.91
N ARG A 230 -14.73 -19.51 -7.67
CA ARG A 230 -14.48 -20.69 -8.52
C ARG A 230 -15.14 -22.00 -8.08
N LYS A 231 -15.88 -22.06 -6.97
CA LYS A 231 -16.57 -23.32 -6.61
C LYS A 231 -17.87 -23.46 -7.40
N PRO A 232 -18.00 -24.45 -8.31
CA PRO A 232 -19.30 -24.74 -8.92
C PRO A 232 -20.31 -25.06 -7.81
N LYS A 233 -21.54 -24.59 -7.95
CA LYS A 233 -22.64 -24.96 -7.03
C LYS A 233 -22.74 -26.48 -7.04
N LYS A 234 -22.34 -27.13 -5.94
CA LYS A 234 -22.47 -28.58 -5.76
C LYS A 234 -23.87 -28.99 -6.14
N LYS A 235 -24.01 -29.82 -7.16
CA LYS A 235 -25.32 -30.32 -7.57
C LYS A 235 -25.86 -31.19 -6.44
N TRP A 236 -27.17 -31.13 -6.21
CA TRP A 236 -27.79 -31.80 -5.06
C TRP A 236 -27.53 -33.31 -5.01
N TYR A 237 -27.28 -33.94 -6.18
CA TYR A 237 -27.01 -35.36 -6.33
C TYR A 237 -25.57 -35.77 -5.96
N GLU A 238 -24.63 -34.83 -5.83
CA GLU A 238 -23.22 -35.14 -5.52
C GLU A 238 -23.00 -35.73 -4.12
N LYS A 239 -24.01 -35.60 -3.24
CA LYS A 239 -24.03 -36.25 -1.93
C LYS A 239 -24.31 -37.76 -2.00
N TYR A 240 -24.75 -38.27 -3.15
CA TYR A 240 -25.07 -39.68 -3.41
C TYR A 240 -23.99 -40.35 -4.27
N ARG A 241 -24.08 -41.67 -4.51
CA ARG A 241 -23.32 -42.29 -5.61
C ARG A 241 -24.00 -41.84 -6.90
N TRP A 242 -23.29 -41.25 -7.83
CA TRP A 242 -23.92 -40.77 -9.05
C TRP A 242 -22.98 -40.89 -10.23
N PHE A 243 -23.56 -41.01 -11.42
CA PHE A 243 -22.88 -40.89 -12.70
C PHE A 243 -23.89 -40.53 -13.78
N ILE A 244 -23.39 -40.11 -14.94
CA ILE A 244 -24.20 -39.91 -16.14
C ILE A 244 -23.99 -41.13 -17.04
N SER A 245 -25.08 -41.76 -17.46
CA SER A 245 -25.03 -42.88 -18.40
C SER A 245 -24.58 -42.44 -19.81
N SER A 246 -24.23 -43.40 -20.67
CA SER A 246 -23.95 -43.15 -22.09
C SER A 246 -25.10 -42.48 -22.84
N ASN A 247 -26.33 -42.66 -22.36
CA ASN A 247 -27.55 -42.07 -22.92
C ASN A 247 -27.94 -40.77 -22.20
N GLU A 248 -26.99 -40.13 -21.51
CA GLU A 248 -27.11 -38.83 -20.83
C GLU A 248 -28.13 -38.77 -19.67
N PHE A 249 -28.62 -39.92 -19.17
CA PHE A 249 -29.43 -39.95 -17.96
C PHE A 249 -28.58 -39.82 -16.69
N LEU A 250 -29.06 -39.01 -15.75
CA LEU A 250 -28.51 -38.91 -14.40
C LEU A 250 -28.93 -40.13 -13.58
N ILE A 251 -27.94 -40.88 -13.10
CA ILE A 251 -28.15 -42.03 -12.23
C ILE A 251 -27.68 -41.67 -10.83
N ILE A 252 -28.52 -41.91 -9.83
CA ILE A 252 -28.23 -41.69 -8.41
C ILE A 252 -28.45 -42.97 -7.62
N GLY A 253 -27.61 -43.23 -6.62
CA GLY A 253 -27.72 -44.39 -5.74
C GLY A 253 -27.31 -44.04 -4.32
N GLY A 254 -28.00 -44.61 -3.33
CA GLY A 254 -27.64 -44.36 -1.93
C GLY A 254 -26.28 -44.98 -1.57
N ARG A 255 -25.61 -44.37 -0.59
CA ARG A 255 -24.34 -44.83 -0.02
C ARG A 255 -24.54 -45.72 1.21
N ASP A 256 -25.70 -45.60 1.85
CA ASP A 256 -26.11 -46.26 3.09
C ASP A 256 -27.66 -46.29 3.18
N ILE A 257 -28.19 -46.91 4.24
CA ILE A 257 -29.64 -47.06 4.45
C ILE A 257 -30.35 -45.69 4.54
N SER A 258 -29.74 -44.73 5.24
CA SER A 258 -30.29 -43.38 5.43
C SER A 258 -30.37 -42.59 4.12
N SER A 259 -29.33 -42.67 3.28
CA SER A 259 -29.31 -42.02 1.97
C SER A 259 -30.25 -42.70 0.97
N ASN A 260 -30.41 -44.03 1.00
CA ASN A 260 -31.44 -44.74 0.23
C ASN A 260 -32.84 -44.21 0.57
N GLU A 261 -33.15 -44.10 1.86
CA GLU A 261 -34.44 -43.57 2.33
C GLU A 261 -34.66 -42.10 1.93
N ALA A 262 -33.59 -41.29 2.01
CA ALA A 262 -33.65 -39.90 1.56
C ALA A 262 -33.90 -39.77 0.06
N ILE A 263 -33.30 -40.64 -0.77
CA ILE A 263 -33.57 -40.70 -2.22
C ILE A 263 -35.04 -41.05 -2.46
N TYR A 264 -35.52 -42.12 -1.81
CA TYR A 264 -36.89 -42.60 -1.95
C TYR A 264 -37.93 -41.52 -1.62
N ARG A 265 -37.77 -40.83 -0.49
CA ARG A 265 -38.76 -39.86 -0.01
C ARG A 265 -38.75 -38.53 -0.75
N LYS A 266 -37.61 -38.11 -1.31
CA LYS A 266 -37.41 -36.71 -1.76
C LYS A 266 -37.12 -36.55 -3.24
N TYR A 267 -36.64 -37.59 -3.93
CA TYR A 267 -35.98 -37.42 -5.22
C TYR A 267 -36.48 -38.38 -6.32
N ILE A 268 -37.49 -39.21 -6.03
CA ILE A 268 -38.18 -40.05 -7.01
C ILE A 268 -39.39 -39.30 -7.56
N GLU A 269 -39.48 -39.21 -8.88
CA GLU A 269 -40.60 -38.68 -9.65
C GLU A 269 -41.28 -39.81 -10.45
N PRO A 270 -42.53 -39.63 -10.92
CA PRO A 270 -43.31 -40.71 -11.56
C PRO A 270 -42.66 -41.35 -12.79
N ASN A 271 -41.84 -40.60 -13.53
CA ASN A 271 -41.20 -41.08 -14.76
C ASN A 271 -39.82 -41.69 -14.51
N ASP A 272 -39.32 -41.65 -13.26
CA ASP A 272 -38.01 -42.20 -12.94
C ASP A 272 -38.06 -43.72 -12.84
N LEU A 273 -36.97 -44.38 -13.26
CA LEU A 273 -36.83 -45.82 -13.10
C LEU A 273 -36.05 -46.13 -11.82
N VAL A 274 -36.59 -47.03 -11.00
CA VAL A 274 -36.00 -47.44 -9.73
C VAL A 274 -35.52 -48.87 -9.82
N LEU A 275 -34.26 -49.10 -9.46
CA LEU A 275 -33.57 -50.38 -9.49
C LEU A 275 -33.09 -50.73 -8.08
N HIS A 276 -33.34 -51.96 -7.67
CA HIS A 276 -32.88 -52.53 -6.40
C HIS A 276 -32.57 -54.01 -6.61
N SER A 277 -31.59 -54.56 -5.89
CA SER A 277 -31.31 -56.00 -5.93
C SER A 277 -31.87 -56.69 -4.69
N GLU A 278 -32.20 -57.97 -4.80
CA GLU A 278 -32.76 -58.77 -3.69
C GLU A 278 -31.77 -59.04 -2.53
N ILE A 279 -30.58 -58.44 -2.58
CA ILE A 279 -29.54 -58.58 -1.58
C ILE A 279 -29.74 -57.54 -0.47
N ARG A 280 -29.71 -57.99 0.79
CA ARG A 280 -29.79 -57.09 1.95
C ARG A 280 -28.63 -56.09 1.94
N GLY A 281 -28.95 -54.80 1.96
CA GLY A 281 -27.97 -53.71 1.94
C GLY A 281 -27.58 -53.24 0.54
N SER A 282 -28.28 -53.68 -0.51
CA SER A 282 -28.05 -53.17 -1.86
C SER A 282 -28.48 -51.69 -1.99
N PRO A 283 -27.79 -50.91 -2.85
CA PRO A 283 -28.14 -49.51 -3.05
C PRO A 283 -29.45 -49.39 -3.83
N LEU A 284 -30.33 -48.49 -3.39
CA LEU A 284 -31.48 -48.05 -4.18
C LEU A 284 -30.95 -47.13 -5.28
N THR A 285 -31.01 -47.58 -6.53
CA THR A 285 -30.51 -46.83 -7.69
C THR A 285 -31.69 -46.26 -8.47
N VAL A 286 -31.65 -44.97 -8.79
CA VAL A 286 -32.71 -44.26 -9.51
C VAL A 286 -32.13 -43.63 -10.76
N ILE A 287 -32.77 -43.87 -11.89
CA ILE A 287 -32.49 -43.23 -13.17
C ILE A 287 -33.48 -42.09 -13.34
N LYS A 288 -32.97 -40.85 -13.36
CA LYS A 288 -33.80 -39.65 -13.47
C LYS A 288 -34.25 -39.45 -14.91
N ASN A 289 -35.56 -39.40 -15.16
CA ASN A 289 -36.15 -39.18 -16.49
C ASN A 289 -37.26 -38.10 -16.47
N PRO A 290 -36.89 -36.83 -16.16
CA PRO A 290 -37.88 -35.74 -16.09
C PRO A 290 -38.53 -35.41 -17.43
N GLU A 291 -37.85 -35.73 -18.55
CA GLU A 291 -38.31 -35.44 -19.91
C GLU A 291 -39.10 -36.60 -20.54
N ASN A 292 -39.34 -37.69 -19.79
CA ASN A 292 -40.04 -38.89 -20.26
C ASN A 292 -39.52 -39.41 -21.61
N LYS A 293 -38.19 -39.44 -21.76
CA LYS A 293 -37.53 -40.02 -22.92
C LYS A 293 -37.69 -41.54 -22.89
N GLU A 294 -37.98 -42.13 -24.05
CA GLU A 294 -38.05 -43.58 -24.27
C GLU A 294 -36.66 -44.24 -24.19
#